data_AF-A0A645HAS0-F1
#
_entry.id   AF-A0A645HAS0-F1
#
_cell.length_a   1.000
_cell.length_b   1.000
_cell.length_c   1.000
_cell.angle_alpha   90.00
_cell.angle_beta   90.00
_cell.angle_gamma   90.00
#
_symmetry.space_group_name_H-M   'P 1'
#
loop_
_entity.id
_entity.type
_entity.pdbx_description
1 polymer ?
#
loop_
_entity_poly.entity_id
_entity_poly.type
_entity_poly.pdbx_seq_one_letter_code
_entity_poly.pdbx_strand_id
1 'polypeptide(L)'
;MLVYWQKIRDTLVELPSSRQAQKFALNVIIGFLPAVVLALLFGKYVQEHLFTPVIVATTFILGGFVILWAENRPAAATRVQSVDDMTALDALKVGLVQCFALVPGTSRSGSTIIGGMLMGLSRKAATDFSFFLAMPTLIGAGVYSLYKERALLSMADVPLFAVGLIFSFISAWLCVRWLLRFISTNSFVPFAWYRIVFGVIVLVTAYTGIVDWHH
;
A
#
# COMPACT_ATOMS: atom_id res chain seq x y z
N MET A 1 10.26 -4.09 6.70
CA MET A 1 11.38 -3.62 7.53
C MET A 1 12.72 -4.23 7.12
N LEU A 2 12.93 -5.54 7.21
CA LEU A 2 14.25 -6.17 6.95
C LEU A 2 14.91 -5.74 5.63
N VAL A 3 14.17 -5.70 4.52
CA VAL A 3 14.70 -5.31 3.21
C VAL A 3 15.23 -3.86 3.18
N TYR A 4 14.65 -2.98 4.00
CA TYR A 4 15.00 -1.57 4.10
C TYR A 4 15.79 -1.23 5.37
N TRP A 5 16.25 -2.24 6.12
CA TRP A 5 16.85 -2.05 7.44
C TRP A 5 18.02 -1.07 7.42
N GLN A 6 18.88 -1.15 6.40
CA GLN A 6 20.02 -0.25 6.26
C GLN A 6 19.55 1.22 6.16
N LYS A 7 18.66 1.54 5.23
CA LYS A 7 18.13 2.91 5.05
C LYS A 7 17.38 3.40 6.30
N ILE A 8 16.62 2.54 6.98
CA ILE A 8 15.92 2.88 8.22
C ILE A 8 16.94 3.23 9.32
N ARG A 9 17.91 2.35 9.55
CA ARG A 9 18.96 2.54 10.56
C ARG A 9 19.73 3.82 10.29
N ASP A 10 20.19 4.02 9.05
CA ASP A 10 20.96 5.19 8.67
C ASP A 10 20.15 6.48 8.87
N THR A 11 18.87 6.47 8.47
CA THR A 11 17.97 7.61 8.71
C THR A 11 17.76 7.90 10.20
N LEU A 12 17.63 6.87 11.04
CA LEU A 12 17.45 7.04 12.48
C LEU A 12 18.72 7.58 13.16
N VAL A 13 19.88 7.07 12.78
CA VAL A 13 21.18 7.51 13.31
C VAL A 13 21.49 8.95 12.88
N GLU A 14 21.21 9.28 11.63
CA GLU A 14 21.50 10.59 11.04
C GLU A 14 20.38 11.62 11.28
N LEU A 15 19.25 11.23 11.87
CA LEU A 15 18.10 12.13 12.10
C LEU A 15 18.47 13.43 12.81
N PRO A 16 19.36 13.45 13.83
CA PRO A 16 19.72 14.69 14.52
C PRO A 16 20.63 15.62 13.68
N SER A 17 21.40 15.07 12.74
CA SER A 17 22.52 15.77 12.08
C SER A 17 22.33 16.02 10.58
N SER A 18 21.55 15.19 9.90
CA SER A 18 21.38 15.23 8.45
C SER A 18 20.04 15.83 8.04
N ARG A 19 20.09 16.96 7.31
CA ARG A 19 18.90 17.57 6.69
C ARG A 19 18.18 16.61 5.74
N GLN A 20 18.92 15.71 5.08
CA GLN A 20 18.34 14.73 4.16
C GLN A 20 17.55 13.66 4.91
N ALA A 21 18.09 13.13 6.01
CA ALA A 21 17.40 12.19 6.89
C ALA A 21 16.13 12.81 7.49
N GLN A 22 16.22 14.05 7.97
CA GLN A 22 15.07 14.82 8.50
C GLN A 22 13.99 15.04 7.45
N LYS A 23 14.37 15.48 6.25
CA LYS A 23 13.46 15.68 5.12
C LYS A 23 12.75 14.38 4.75
N PHE A 24 13.47 13.27 4.66
CA PHE A 24 12.89 11.96 4.35
C PHE A 24 11.91 11.50 5.45
N ALA A 25 12.29 11.59 6.73
CA ALA A 25 11.42 11.23 7.84
C ALA A 25 10.15 12.10 7.86
N LEU A 26 10.30 13.41 7.65
CA LEU A 26 9.17 14.33 7.55
C LEU A 26 8.26 13.98 6.36
N ASN A 27 8.82 13.64 5.20
CA ASN A 27 8.03 13.20 4.05
C ASN A 27 7.20 11.94 4.37
N VAL A 28 7.77 10.96 5.08
CA VAL A 28 7.01 9.77 5.50
C VAL A 28 5.83 10.15 6.40
N ILE A 29 6.04 11.06 7.35
CA ILE A 29 4.98 11.58 8.22
C ILE A 29 3.90 12.32 7.40
N ILE A 30 4.31 13.23 6.52
CA ILE A 30 3.40 14.00 5.67
C ILE A 30 2.55 13.07 4.78
N GLY A 31 3.15 12.04 4.19
CA GLY A 31 2.41 11.06 3.39
C GLY A 31 1.46 10.19 4.21
N PHE A 32 1.78 9.95 5.49
CA PHE A 32 0.99 9.10 6.38
C PHE A 32 -0.27 9.81 6.90
N LEU A 33 -0.17 11.11 7.19
CA LEU A 33 -1.22 11.87 7.87
C LEU A 33 -2.60 11.82 7.17
N PRO A 34 -2.74 12.11 5.86
CA PRO A 34 -4.05 12.17 5.21
C PRO A 34 -4.82 10.85 5.32
N ALA A 35 -4.14 9.73 5.06
CA ALA A 35 -4.77 8.41 5.07
C ALA A 35 -5.22 8.01 6.48
N VAL A 36 -4.43 8.28 7.51
CA VAL A 36 -4.83 7.97 8.89
C VAL A 36 -5.96 8.85 9.39
N VAL A 37 -5.93 10.15 9.08
CA VAL A 37 -7.04 11.04 9.45
C VAL A 37 -8.34 10.54 8.83
N LEU A 38 -8.36 10.22 7.54
CA LEU A 38 -9.56 9.70 6.89
C LEU A 38 -9.94 8.29 7.37
N ALA A 39 -8.98 7.42 7.66
CA ALA A 39 -9.25 6.10 8.23
C ALA A 39 -9.95 6.20 9.59
N LEU A 40 -9.50 7.12 10.46
CA LEU A 40 -10.09 7.33 11.78
C LEU A 40 -11.49 7.95 11.69
N LEU A 41 -11.73 8.85 10.74
CA LEU A 41 -13.03 9.50 10.55
C LEU A 41 -14.06 8.60 9.85
N PHE A 42 -13.64 7.85 8.83
CA PHE A 42 -14.54 7.14 7.91
C PHE A 42 -14.40 5.61 7.94
N GLY A 43 -13.44 5.04 8.68
CA GLY A 43 -13.14 3.61 8.63
C GLY A 43 -14.33 2.69 8.93
N LYS A 44 -15.17 3.05 9.91
CA LYS A 44 -16.40 2.29 10.21
C LYS A 44 -17.41 2.34 9.06
N TYR A 45 -17.67 3.54 8.54
CA TYR A 45 -18.58 3.74 7.41
C TYR A 45 -18.15 2.93 6.18
N VAL A 46 -16.84 2.96 5.90
CA VAL A 46 -16.21 2.20 4.83
C VAL A 46 -16.41 0.69 5.02
N GLN A 47 -16.18 0.18 6.23
CA GLN A 47 -16.33 -1.24 6.53
C GLN A 47 -17.79 -1.70 6.37
N GLU A 48 -18.74 -0.89 6.80
CA GLU A 48 -20.17 -1.24 6.78
C GLU A 48 -20.81 -1.13 5.40
N HIS A 49 -20.42 -0.15 4.58
CA HIS A 49 -21.15 0.19 3.34
C HIS A 49 -20.37 -0.12 2.06
N LEU A 50 -19.04 -0.13 2.11
CA LEU A 50 -18.20 -0.26 0.91
C LEU A 50 -17.58 -1.66 0.75
N PHE A 51 -17.65 -2.51 1.77
CA PHE A 51 -17.05 -3.86 1.74
C PHE A 51 -17.97 -4.88 1.05
N THR A 52 -18.45 -4.56 -0.16
CA THR A 52 -19.26 -5.47 -0.97
C THR A 52 -18.44 -6.08 -2.12
N PRO A 53 -18.75 -7.31 -2.56
CA PRO A 53 -18.03 -7.97 -3.65
C PRO A 53 -18.02 -7.14 -4.94
N VAL A 54 -19.14 -6.48 -5.23
CA VAL A 54 -19.28 -5.62 -6.41
C VAL A 54 -18.35 -4.41 -6.34
N ILE A 55 -18.27 -3.74 -5.19
CA ILE A 55 -17.37 -2.58 -5.01
C ILE A 55 -15.91 -3.03 -5.11
N VAL A 56 -15.54 -4.11 -4.41
CA VAL A 56 -14.18 -4.69 -4.46
C VAL A 56 -13.79 -5.04 -5.89
N ALA A 57 -14.66 -5.73 -6.62
CA ALA A 57 -14.36 -6.15 -7.98
C ALA A 57 -14.26 -4.98 -8.95
N THR A 58 -15.14 -3.99 -8.83
CA THR A 58 -15.12 -2.79 -9.66
C THR A 58 -13.84 -1.96 -9.41
N THR A 59 -13.42 -1.79 -8.17
CA THR A 59 -12.15 -1.08 -7.85
C THR A 59 -10.92 -1.88 -8.27
N PHE A 60 -10.98 -3.22 -8.31
CA PHE A 60 -9.95 -4.05 -8.93
C PHE A 60 -9.76 -3.70 -10.41
N ILE A 61 -10.86 -3.69 -11.17
CA ILE A 61 -10.86 -3.39 -12.60
C ILE A 61 -10.40 -1.96 -12.88
N LEU A 62 -11.01 -0.97 -12.20
CA LEU A 62 -10.65 0.44 -12.34
C LEU A 62 -9.17 0.67 -11.99
N GLY A 63 -8.70 0.08 -10.89
CA GLY A 63 -7.28 0.15 -10.52
C GLY A 63 -6.36 -0.47 -11.58
N GLY A 64 -6.79 -1.54 -12.24
CA GLY A 64 -6.09 -2.12 -13.39
C GLY A 64 -5.95 -1.14 -14.55
N PHE A 65 -7.03 -0.49 -14.96
CA PHE A 65 -6.98 0.55 -16.00
C PHE A 65 -6.09 1.74 -15.62
N VAL A 66 -6.11 2.17 -14.35
CA VAL A 66 -5.22 3.24 -13.85
C VAL A 66 -3.75 2.83 -13.92
N ILE A 67 -3.41 1.56 -13.64
CA ILE A 67 -2.05 1.04 -13.83
C ILE A 67 -1.64 1.12 -15.30
N LEU A 68 -2.48 0.62 -16.22
CA LEU A 68 -2.19 0.67 -17.67
C LEU A 68 -1.98 2.11 -18.15
N TRP A 69 -2.80 3.04 -17.66
CA TRP A 69 -2.66 4.46 -17.98
C TRP A 69 -1.34 5.05 -17.47
N ALA A 70 -0.95 4.76 -16.23
CA ALA A 70 0.30 5.24 -15.66
C ALA A 70 1.53 4.66 -16.36
N GLU A 71 1.48 3.39 -16.76
CA GLU A 71 2.55 2.70 -17.47
C GLU A 71 2.78 3.24 -18.89
N ASN A 72 1.73 3.72 -19.55
CA ASN A 72 1.81 4.29 -20.90
C ASN A 72 2.33 5.74 -20.93
N ARG A 73 2.71 6.34 -19.79
CA ARG A 73 3.22 7.71 -19.75
C ARG A 73 4.66 7.80 -20.25
N PRO A 74 5.03 8.87 -20.98
CA PRO A 74 6.39 9.06 -21.48
C PRO A 74 7.38 9.22 -20.33
N ALA A 75 8.61 8.72 -20.52
CA ALA A 75 9.68 8.78 -19.51
C ALA A 75 9.98 10.20 -19.03
N ALA A 76 9.83 11.20 -19.92
CA ALA A 76 10.00 12.62 -19.61
C ALA A 76 9.04 13.15 -18.51
N ALA A 77 7.94 12.43 -18.21
CA ALA A 77 7.07 12.77 -17.10
C ALA A 77 7.67 12.45 -15.72
N THR A 78 8.78 11.69 -15.67
CA THR A 78 9.45 11.31 -14.42
C THR A 78 10.49 12.34 -14.02
N ARG A 79 10.29 12.98 -12.87
CA ARG A 79 11.20 14.00 -12.31
C ARG A 79 11.94 13.55 -11.05
N VAL A 80 11.34 12.65 -10.26
CA VAL A 80 11.91 12.16 -8.99
C VAL A 80 12.46 10.76 -9.21
N GLN A 81 13.78 10.59 -9.13
CA GLN A 81 14.43 9.31 -9.37
C GLN A 81 14.68 8.51 -8.08
N SER A 82 14.90 9.20 -6.96
CA SER A 82 15.07 8.61 -5.63
C SER A 82 14.07 9.18 -4.61
N VAL A 83 13.78 8.41 -3.56
CA VAL A 83 12.96 8.85 -2.41
C VAL A 83 13.57 10.06 -1.69
N ASP A 84 14.89 10.20 -1.76
CA ASP A 84 15.60 11.32 -1.14
C ASP A 84 15.38 12.65 -1.90
N ASP A 85 15.04 12.58 -3.18
CA ASP A 85 14.77 13.73 -4.04
C ASP A 85 13.35 14.29 -3.83
N MET A 86 12.45 13.49 -3.25
CA MET A 86 11.04 13.85 -3.05
C MET A 86 10.89 15.15 -2.24
N THR A 87 10.05 16.05 -2.70
CA THR A 87 9.63 17.23 -1.92
C THR A 87 8.51 16.86 -0.94
N ALA A 88 8.26 17.73 0.05
CA ALA A 88 7.12 17.58 0.95
C ALA A 88 5.78 17.56 0.21
N LEU A 89 5.66 18.33 -0.89
CA LEU A 89 4.48 18.31 -1.75
C LEU A 89 4.29 16.96 -2.44
N ASP A 90 5.38 16.26 -2.79
CA ASP A 90 5.32 14.94 -3.41
C ASP A 90 4.80 13.91 -2.41
N ALA A 91 5.33 13.96 -1.19
CA ALA A 91 4.86 13.13 -0.10
C ALA A 91 3.38 13.36 0.21
N LEU A 92 2.94 14.63 0.26
CA LEU A 92 1.54 14.98 0.49
C LEU A 92 0.63 14.44 -0.63
N LYS A 93 1.02 14.62 -1.90
CA LYS A 93 0.28 14.07 -3.06
C LYS A 93 0.15 12.56 -2.96
N VAL A 94 1.23 11.86 -2.62
CA VAL A 94 1.20 10.40 -2.41
C VAL A 94 0.30 10.03 -1.23
N GLY A 95 0.31 10.80 -0.14
CA GLY A 95 -0.59 10.60 0.99
C GLY A 95 -2.07 10.79 0.64
N LEU A 96 -2.39 11.80 -0.16
CA LEU A 96 -3.75 12.06 -0.64
C LEU A 96 -4.25 10.95 -1.55
N VAL A 97 -3.42 10.42 -2.47
CA VAL A 97 -3.84 9.25 -3.26
C VAL A 97 -3.94 7.99 -2.39
N GLN A 98 -3.12 7.85 -1.33
CA GLN A 98 -3.28 6.74 -0.39
C GLN A 98 -4.68 6.68 0.22
N CYS A 99 -5.38 7.80 0.36
CA CYS A 99 -6.76 7.84 0.83
C CYS A 99 -7.73 6.99 -0.02
N PHE A 100 -7.48 6.83 -1.32
CA PHE A 100 -8.29 5.94 -2.17
C PHE A 100 -8.19 4.47 -1.73
N ALA A 101 -7.12 4.09 -1.02
CA ALA A 101 -6.97 2.75 -0.45
C ALA A 101 -7.97 2.44 0.67
N LEU A 102 -8.72 3.44 1.16
CA LEU A 102 -9.85 3.20 2.05
C LEU A 102 -10.99 2.49 1.32
N VAL A 103 -11.16 2.72 0.00
CA VAL A 103 -12.20 2.01 -0.75
C VAL A 103 -11.79 0.53 -0.91
N PRO A 104 -12.59 -0.44 -0.43
CA PRO A 104 -12.26 -1.86 -0.52
C PRO A 104 -11.99 -2.31 -1.95
N GLY A 105 -11.02 -3.20 -2.10
CA GLY A 105 -10.49 -3.64 -3.40
C GLY A 105 -9.46 -2.69 -4.02
N THR A 106 -9.39 -1.43 -3.58
CA THR A 106 -8.26 -0.56 -3.93
C THR A 106 -7.00 -1.02 -3.21
N SER A 107 -5.95 -1.32 -3.97
CA SER A 107 -4.68 -1.72 -3.37
C SER A 107 -3.98 -0.50 -2.78
N ARG A 108 -3.59 -0.57 -1.50
CA ARG A 108 -2.81 0.49 -0.84
C ARG A 108 -1.48 0.74 -1.54
N SER A 109 -0.72 -0.33 -1.82
CA SER A 109 0.53 -0.19 -2.59
C SER A 109 0.25 0.26 -4.02
N GLY A 110 -0.81 -0.25 -4.67
CA GLY A 110 -1.21 0.21 -6.00
C GLY A 110 -1.50 1.71 -6.04
N SER A 111 -2.28 2.23 -5.10
CA SER A 111 -2.64 3.64 -5.06
C SER A 111 -1.42 4.56 -4.90
N THR A 112 -0.51 4.21 -3.97
CA THR A 112 0.67 5.05 -3.71
C THR A 112 1.76 4.92 -4.75
N ILE A 113 1.98 3.71 -5.29
CA ILE A 113 3.01 3.49 -6.33
C ILE A 113 2.55 4.13 -7.63
N ILE A 114 1.35 3.77 -8.10
CA ILE A 114 0.83 4.22 -9.38
C ILE A 114 0.47 5.70 -9.30
N GLY A 115 -0.16 6.14 -8.22
CA GLY A 115 -0.38 7.56 -7.97
C GLY A 115 0.92 8.35 -7.89
N GLY A 116 1.96 7.82 -7.22
CA GLY A 116 3.29 8.41 -7.22
C GLY A 116 3.88 8.55 -8.63
N MET A 117 3.78 7.50 -9.45
CA MET A 117 4.22 7.53 -10.85
C MET A 117 3.48 8.60 -11.66
N LEU A 118 2.16 8.72 -11.49
CA LEU A 118 1.35 9.76 -12.12
C LEU A 118 1.75 11.18 -11.68
N MET A 119 2.33 11.33 -10.48
CA MET A 119 2.86 12.58 -9.93
C MET A 119 4.35 12.82 -10.27
N GLY A 120 4.94 11.96 -11.10
CA GLY A 120 6.29 12.11 -11.63
C GLY A 120 7.39 11.40 -10.84
N LEU A 121 7.06 10.42 -9.99
CA LEU A 121 8.05 9.54 -9.36
C LEU A 121 8.43 8.40 -10.30
N SER A 122 9.70 7.99 -10.27
CA SER A 122 10.13 6.76 -10.93
C SER A 122 9.45 5.55 -10.29
N ARG A 123 9.30 4.44 -11.02
CA ARG A 123 8.73 3.19 -10.47
C ARG A 123 9.45 2.77 -9.18
N LYS A 124 10.77 2.92 -9.16
CA LYS A 124 11.61 2.61 -8.00
C LYS A 124 11.33 3.57 -6.83
N ALA A 125 11.40 4.89 -7.04
CA ALA A 125 11.13 5.88 -6.00
C ALA A 125 9.71 5.74 -5.43
N ALA A 126 8.72 5.54 -6.29
CA ALA A 126 7.33 5.34 -5.88
C ALA A 126 7.14 4.06 -5.05
N THR A 127 7.82 2.97 -5.44
CA THR A 127 7.77 1.70 -4.70
C THR A 127 8.48 1.79 -3.35
N ASP A 128 9.70 2.34 -3.34
CA ASP A 128 10.46 2.54 -2.10
C ASP A 128 9.66 3.41 -1.13
N PHE A 129 9.18 4.58 -1.58
CA PHE A 129 8.38 5.48 -0.73
C PHE A 129 7.08 4.83 -0.26
N SER A 130 6.38 4.08 -1.14
CA SER A 130 5.20 3.31 -0.75
C SER A 130 5.49 2.30 0.37
N PHE A 131 6.64 1.63 0.34
CA PHE A 131 7.03 0.69 1.40
C PHE A 131 7.46 1.40 2.68
N PHE A 132 8.10 2.56 2.60
CA PHE A 132 8.36 3.39 3.78
C PHE A 132 7.07 3.89 4.43
N LEU A 133 6.15 4.40 3.62
CA LEU A 133 4.83 4.84 4.06
C LEU A 133 3.97 3.69 4.62
N ALA A 134 4.15 2.47 4.11
CA ALA A 134 3.50 1.26 4.60
C ALA A 134 3.76 1.01 6.08
N MET A 135 4.99 1.24 6.53
CA MET A 135 5.44 0.82 7.85
C MET A 135 4.63 1.49 8.97
N PRO A 136 4.58 2.83 9.11
CA PRO A 136 3.75 3.46 10.12
C PRO A 136 2.26 3.17 9.91
N THR A 137 1.80 3.08 8.65
CA THR A 137 0.39 2.79 8.33
C THR A 137 -0.07 1.42 8.82
N LEU A 138 0.65 0.35 8.47
CA LEU A 138 0.27 -1.03 8.79
C LEU A 138 0.55 -1.39 10.24
N ILE A 139 1.63 -0.87 10.83
CA ILE A 139 1.90 -1.04 12.26
C ILE A 139 0.80 -0.34 13.06
N GLY A 140 0.49 0.91 12.73
CA GLY A 140 -0.55 1.68 13.41
C GLY A 140 -1.91 1.00 13.32
N ALA A 141 -2.31 0.57 12.12
CA ALA A 141 -3.55 -0.17 11.92
C ALA A 141 -3.55 -1.51 12.69
N GLY A 142 -2.47 -2.27 12.65
CA GLY A 142 -2.35 -3.55 13.36
C GLY A 142 -2.43 -3.40 14.88
N VAL A 143 -1.69 -2.45 15.45
CA VAL A 143 -1.72 -2.14 16.90
C VAL A 143 -3.10 -1.66 17.32
N TYR A 144 -3.72 -0.76 16.53
CA TYR A 144 -5.05 -0.25 16.79
C TYR A 144 -6.10 -1.37 16.82
N SER A 145 -6.09 -2.26 15.81
CA SER A 145 -7.01 -3.40 15.74
C SER A 145 -6.79 -4.38 16.89
N LEU A 146 -5.53 -4.71 17.22
CA LEU A 146 -5.20 -5.61 18.33
C LEU A 146 -5.68 -5.04 19.67
N TYR A 147 -5.49 -3.73 19.88
CA TYR A 147 -5.96 -3.07 21.09
C TYR A 147 -7.49 -3.02 21.16
N LYS A 148 -8.15 -2.73 20.05
CA LYS A 148 -9.62 -2.62 19.99
C LYS A 148 -10.30 -3.97 20.26
N GLU A 149 -9.79 -5.04 19.67
CA GLU A 149 -10.36 -6.40 19.77
C GLU A 149 -9.77 -7.22 20.94
N ARG A 150 -8.98 -6.60 21.82
CA ARG A 150 -8.26 -7.29 22.92
C ARG A 150 -9.12 -8.14 23.85
N ALA A 151 -10.40 -7.81 23.99
CA ALA A 151 -11.33 -8.55 24.83
C ALA A 151 -11.75 -9.90 24.21
N LEU A 152 -11.57 -10.06 22.90
CA LEU A 152 -11.83 -11.30 22.17
C LEU A 152 -10.61 -12.22 22.12
N LEU A 153 -9.43 -11.73 22.55
CA LEU A 153 -8.17 -12.47 22.46
C LEU A 153 -7.96 -13.36 23.68
N SER A 154 -7.57 -14.61 23.45
CA SER A 154 -7.20 -15.57 24.48
C SER A 154 -5.73 -16.00 24.35
N MET A 155 -5.14 -16.43 25.47
CA MET A 155 -3.82 -17.07 25.46
C MET A 155 -3.82 -18.39 24.67
N ALA A 156 -5.00 -19.00 24.47
CA ALA A 156 -5.16 -20.17 23.62
C ALA A 156 -4.92 -19.88 22.13
N ASP A 157 -5.07 -18.63 21.69
CA ASP A 157 -4.90 -18.23 20.28
C ASP A 157 -3.43 -17.99 19.91
N VAL A 158 -2.54 -17.90 20.90
CA VAL A 158 -1.12 -17.56 20.71
C VAL A 158 -0.41 -18.51 19.74
N PRO A 159 -0.57 -19.84 19.80
CA PRO A 159 0.05 -20.74 18.83
C PRO A 159 -0.41 -20.47 17.39
N LEU A 160 -1.71 -20.21 17.20
CA LEU A 160 -2.28 -19.91 15.88
C LEU A 160 -1.73 -18.58 15.34
N PHE A 161 -1.71 -17.53 16.16
CA PHE A 161 -1.13 -16.25 15.78
C PHE A 161 0.37 -16.34 15.51
N ALA A 162 1.12 -17.12 16.28
CA ALA A 162 2.56 -17.30 16.07
C ALA A 162 2.84 -17.94 14.70
N VAL A 163 2.11 -19.01 14.35
CA VAL A 163 2.22 -19.65 13.03
C VAL A 163 1.85 -18.65 11.92
N GLY A 164 0.71 -17.98 12.04
CA GLY A 164 0.28 -16.97 11.06
C GLY A 164 1.30 -15.84 10.88
N LEU A 165 1.89 -15.35 11.98
CA LEU A 165 2.92 -14.31 11.96
C LEU A 165 4.20 -14.79 11.26
N ILE A 166 4.70 -15.99 11.56
CA ILE A 166 5.92 -16.53 10.96
C ILE A 166 5.75 -16.72 9.46
N PHE A 167 4.66 -17.37 9.03
CA PHE A 167 4.43 -17.65 7.61
C PHE A 167 4.13 -16.38 6.81
N SER A 168 3.34 -15.45 7.35
CA SER A 168 3.10 -14.15 6.71
C SER A 168 4.37 -13.31 6.61
N PHE A 169 5.24 -13.36 7.62
CA PHE A 169 6.54 -12.68 7.60
C PHE A 169 7.48 -13.24 6.51
N ILE A 170 7.65 -14.57 6.45
CA ILE A 170 8.51 -15.21 5.44
C ILE A 170 7.97 -14.92 4.03
N SER A 171 6.65 -15.07 3.85
CA SER A 171 5.99 -14.77 2.57
C SER A 171 6.18 -13.31 2.16
N ALA A 172 5.93 -12.35 3.05
CA ALA A 172 6.12 -10.94 2.78
C ALA A 172 7.59 -10.60 2.46
N TRP A 173 8.55 -11.20 3.18
CA TRP A 173 9.97 -10.99 2.94
C TRP A 173 10.38 -11.48 1.55
N LEU A 174 9.97 -12.70 1.15
CA LEU A 174 10.25 -13.25 -0.18
C LEU A 174 9.59 -12.41 -1.28
N CYS A 175 8.30 -12.11 -1.12
CA CYS A 175 7.51 -11.33 -2.08
C CYS A 175 8.07 -9.93 -2.29
N VAL A 176 8.46 -9.21 -1.23
CA VAL A 176 9.03 -7.86 -1.36
C VAL A 176 10.37 -7.90 -2.10
N ARG A 177 11.25 -8.85 -1.78
CA ARG A 177 12.54 -8.98 -2.48
C ARG A 177 12.34 -9.31 -3.96
N TRP A 178 11.43 -10.23 -4.25
CA TRP A 178 11.08 -10.57 -5.63
C TRP A 178 10.50 -9.36 -6.37
N LEU A 179 9.55 -8.65 -5.75
CA LEU A 179 8.88 -7.49 -6.35
C LEU A 179 9.88 -6.38 -6.66
N LEU A 180 10.79 -6.05 -5.74
CA LEU A 180 11.83 -5.05 -5.99
C LEU A 180 12.77 -5.44 -7.13
N ARG A 181 13.06 -6.74 -7.29
CA ARG A 181 13.83 -7.25 -8.43
C ARG A 181 13.02 -7.24 -9.73
N PHE A 182 11.71 -7.47 -9.65
CA PHE A 182 10.83 -7.46 -10.82
C PHE A 182 10.70 -6.05 -11.39
N ILE A 183 10.38 -5.06 -10.57
CA ILE A 183 10.11 -3.68 -11.01
C ILE A 183 11.35 -2.94 -11.51
N SER A 184 12.56 -3.43 -11.22
CA SER A 184 13.78 -2.83 -11.74
C SER A 184 13.98 -3.09 -13.23
N THR A 185 13.30 -4.10 -13.78
CA THR A 185 13.41 -4.51 -15.19
C THR A 185 12.08 -4.68 -15.90
N ASN A 186 10.94 -4.67 -15.19
CA ASN A 186 9.61 -4.93 -15.74
C ASN A 186 8.62 -3.80 -15.39
N SER A 187 7.55 -3.71 -16.18
CA SER A 187 6.41 -2.81 -15.96
C SER A 187 5.34 -3.43 -15.06
N PHE A 188 4.41 -2.60 -14.55
CA PHE A 188 3.26 -3.07 -13.79
C PHE A 188 2.11 -3.62 -14.67
N VAL A 189 2.27 -3.69 -15.99
CA VAL A 189 1.23 -4.18 -16.93
C VAL A 189 0.70 -5.58 -16.58
N PRO A 190 1.54 -6.58 -16.21
CA PRO A 190 1.02 -7.89 -15.80
C PRO A 190 0.12 -7.81 -14.55
N PHE A 191 0.44 -6.95 -13.59
CA PHE A 191 -0.40 -6.74 -12.40
C PHE A 191 -1.72 -6.05 -12.75
N ALA A 192 -1.73 -5.18 -13.76
CA ALA A 192 -2.95 -4.56 -14.24
C ALA A 192 -3.93 -5.60 -14.81
N TRP A 193 -3.45 -6.46 -15.70
CA TRP A 193 -4.27 -7.53 -16.28
C TRP A 193 -4.72 -8.54 -15.24
N TYR A 194 -3.84 -8.92 -14.30
CA TYR A 194 -4.24 -9.74 -13.16
C TYR A 194 -5.42 -9.12 -12.40
N ARG A 195 -5.36 -7.83 -12.10
CA ARG A 195 -6.45 -7.14 -11.38
C ARG A 195 -7.74 -7.07 -12.19
N ILE A 196 -7.66 -6.79 -13.49
CA ILE A 196 -8.84 -6.74 -14.37
C ILE A 196 -9.51 -8.10 -14.45
N VAL A 197 -8.74 -9.15 -14.78
CA VAL A 197 -9.27 -10.52 -14.90
C VAL A 197 -9.85 -11.01 -13.58
N PHE A 198 -9.14 -10.79 -12.47
CA PHE A 198 -9.64 -11.20 -11.16
C PHE A 198 -10.91 -10.46 -10.77
N GLY A 199 -10.98 -9.15 -11.02
CA GLY A 199 -12.21 -8.38 -10.78
C GLY A 199 -13.39 -8.89 -11.63
N VAL A 200 -13.17 -9.24 -12.89
CA VAL A 200 -14.22 -9.86 -13.73
C VAL A 200 -14.69 -11.19 -13.14
N ILE A 201 -13.77 -12.05 -12.67
CA ILE A 201 -14.13 -13.31 -12.01
C ILE A 201 -14.99 -13.07 -10.77
N VAL A 202 -14.63 -12.10 -9.93
CA VAL A 202 -15.42 -11.76 -8.74
C VAL A 202 -16.80 -11.24 -9.12
N LEU A 203 -16.92 -10.36 -10.13
CA LEU A 203 -18.23 -9.89 -10.60
C LEU A 203 -19.11 -11.03 -11.13
N VAL A 204 -18.55 -11.92 -11.95
CA VAL A 204 -19.28 -13.06 -12.51
C VAL A 204 -19.74 -14.01 -11.40
N THR A 205 -18.86 -14.37 -10.47
CA THR A 205 -19.20 -15.28 -9.37
C THR A 205 -20.20 -14.66 -8.39
N ALA A 206 -20.09 -13.36 -8.12
CA ALA A 206 -21.07 -12.63 -7.31
C ALA A 206 -22.44 -12.53 -7.99
N TYR A 207 -22.49 -12.34 -9.31
CA TYR A 207 -23.75 -12.26 -10.05
C TYR A 207 -24.43 -13.63 -10.23
N THR A 208 -23.63 -14.68 -10.49
CA THR A 208 -24.15 -16.04 -10.71
C THR A 208 -24.49 -16.78 -9.42
N GLY A 209 -24.03 -16.30 -8.26
CA GLY A 209 -24.24 -16.97 -6.98
C GLY A 209 -23.46 -18.28 -6.82
N ILE A 210 -22.50 -18.55 -7.70
CA ILE A 210 -21.65 -19.77 -7.62
C ILE A 210 -20.79 -19.76 -6.36
N VAL A 211 -20.44 -18.57 -5.87
CA VAL A 211 -19.72 -18.36 -4.61
C VAL A 211 -20.60 -17.53 -3.70
N ASP A 212 -20.77 -17.98 -2.46
CA ASP A 212 -21.43 -17.17 -1.43
C ASP A 212 -20.45 -16.13 -0.91
N TRP A 213 -20.78 -14.86 -1.15
CA TRP A 213 -20.00 -13.72 -0.71
C TRP A 213 -20.68 -12.95 0.43
N HIS A 214 -21.80 -13.46 0.97
CA HIS A 214 -22.54 -12.87 2.08
C HIS A 214 -22.03 -13.46 3.40
N HIS A 215 -20.95 -12.90 3.94
CA HIS A 215 -20.47 -13.17 5.30
C HIS A 215 -20.29 -11.87 6.07
#